data_AF-A0A5R9BN04-F1
#
_entry.id   AF-A0A5R9BN04-F1
#
_cell.length_a   1.000
_cell.length_b   1.000
_cell.length_c   1.000
_cell.angle_alpha   90.00
_cell.angle_beta   90.00
_cell.angle_gamma   90.00
#
_symmetry.space_group_name_H-M   'P 1'
#
loop_
_entity.id
_entity.type
_entity.pdbx_description
1 polymer ?
#
loop_
_entity_poly.entity_id
_entity_poly.type
_entity_poly.pdbx_seq_one_letter_code
_entity_poly.pdbx_strand_id
1 'polypeptide(L)'
;MSPNPEPRVLSRLRGYSLWNRKARLLLGQPTAGDHSITWHITTEVGEVDLVARLSGSNLRLECASEDALVARSLRAMLVTKAALVAEPEEHHVLTDISAASRGAARELMRHAMYWAEAVTSMAHREQEIHRGSTSLQNVVAQGIWYDRRPNFGDAVGPWLVTALTGKDVVNVRRTRETPTKARGRATLLVGSIIQMINRNNVDIWGSGLMRALSVEQVTAFSRLKNIRVRAVRGRLTAAELREKLGWEVPEIYGDPALLLPRHFPVTSRGEHIAVVPHLKHRAAMRELANERLVVSDVREDLETVVTQIASAQACISTSLHGIIVAQAYGVPWVWLNLTDSPVDGRDFKFDDFFTTIDAAAVSRLDVPLSEVTRLDFIELAQQTTLPDLRTDLDRLETALPVRRETSGAAGTEARERGLSSVPARLARGIRRLLSRSSRRIRSH
;
A
#
# COMPACT_ATOMS: atom_id res chain seq x y z
N MET A 1 -11.16 39.69 21.87
CA MET A 1 -10.38 38.66 21.14
C MET A 1 -10.91 37.29 21.56
N SER A 2 -11.53 36.54 20.64
CA SER A 2 -11.82 35.12 20.91
C SER A 2 -10.49 34.43 21.16
N PRO A 3 -10.29 33.75 22.31
CA PRO A 3 -9.03 33.05 22.56
C PRO A 3 -8.82 32.03 21.45
N ASN A 4 -7.56 31.91 21.03
CA ASN A 4 -7.13 31.01 19.98
C ASN A 4 -7.85 29.64 20.18
N PRO A 5 -8.61 29.13 19.20
CA PRO A 5 -9.30 27.85 19.34
C PRO A 5 -8.33 26.67 19.56
N GLU A 6 -7.04 26.85 19.25
CA GLU A 6 -6.01 25.81 19.28
C GLU A 6 -5.78 25.19 20.67
N PRO A 7 -5.52 25.95 21.77
CA PRO A 7 -5.32 25.34 23.09
C PRO A 7 -6.63 24.77 23.67
N ARG A 8 -7.79 25.28 23.25
CA ARG A 8 -9.09 24.92 23.83
C ARG A 8 -9.57 23.54 23.40
N VAL A 9 -9.39 23.15 22.14
CA VAL A 9 -9.85 21.84 21.66
C VAL A 9 -9.02 20.70 22.25
N LEU A 10 -7.69 20.87 22.31
CA LEU A 10 -6.78 19.90 22.94
C LEU A 10 -7.00 19.85 24.44
N SER A 11 -7.15 20.99 25.13
CA SER A 11 -7.48 21.00 26.57
C SER A 11 -8.77 20.22 26.88
N ARG A 12 -9.83 20.39 26.07
CA ARG A 12 -11.08 19.61 26.21
C ARG A 12 -10.86 18.12 25.95
N LEU A 13 -10.09 17.77 24.94
CA LEU A 13 -9.77 16.40 24.60
C LEU A 13 -8.99 15.71 25.73
N ARG A 14 -8.01 16.40 26.33
CA ARG A 14 -7.29 15.97 27.54
C ARG A 14 -8.25 15.75 28.70
N GLY A 15 -9.18 16.69 28.91
CA GLY A 15 -10.25 16.54 29.90
C GLY A 15 -11.04 15.26 29.67
N TYR A 16 -11.57 15.04 28.45
CA TYR A 16 -12.32 13.82 28.16
C TYR A 16 -11.52 12.55 28.40
N SER A 17 -10.21 12.55 28.10
CA SER A 17 -9.34 11.41 28.36
C SER A 17 -9.23 11.06 29.85
N LEU A 18 -9.26 12.06 30.73
CA LEU A 18 -9.08 11.87 32.18
C LEU A 18 -10.39 11.58 32.92
N TRP A 19 -11.49 12.19 32.50
CA TRP A 19 -12.77 12.10 33.21
C TRP A 19 -13.66 10.95 32.71
N ASN A 20 -13.46 10.46 31.48
CA ASN A 20 -14.22 9.33 30.94
C ASN A 20 -13.58 8.00 31.35
N ARG A 21 -14.30 7.20 32.15
CA ARG A 21 -13.84 5.89 32.64
C ARG A 21 -13.46 4.92 31.51
N LYS A 22 -14.24 4.87 30.42
CA LYS A 22 -13.95 3.99 29.27
C LYS A 22 -12.70 4.47 28.53
N ALA A 23 -12.55 5.79 28.33
CA ALA A 23 -11.36 6.35 27.71
C ALA A 23 -10.09 6.01 28.50
N ARG A 24 -10.10 6.17 29.83
CA ARG A 24 -8.96 5.79 30.67
C ARG A 24 -8.59 4.32 30.60
N LEU A 25 -9.59 3.44 30.49
CA LEU A 25 -9.35 2.00 30.41
C LEU A 25 -8.68 1.62 29.09
N LEU A 26 -9.09 2.25 27.99
CA LEU A 26 -8.63 1.91 26.64
C LEU A 26 -7.37 2.67 26.21
N LEU A 27 -7.24 3.93 26.61
CA LEU A 27 -6.23 4.86 26.13
C LEU A 27 -5.17 5.20 27.18
N GLY A 28 -5.41 4.86 28.45
CA GLY A 28 -4.52 5.24 29.54
C GLY A 28 -4.45 6.75 29.79
N GLN A 29 -3.34 7.17 30.41
CA GLN A 29 -3.02 8.57 30.67
C GLN A 29 -2.35 9.18 29.44
N PRO A 30 -2.87 10.30 28.89
CA PRO A 30 -2.24 10.93 27.74
C PRO A 30 -1.00 11.75 28.10
N THR A 31 -0.04 11.79 27.19
CA THR A 31 1.07 12.75 27.16
C THR A 31 0.64 13.97 26.35
N ALA A 32 0.85 15.19 26.89
CA ALA A 32 0.52 16.42 26.20
C ALA A 32 1.76 17.05 25.57
N GLY A 33 1.67 17.43 24.30
CA GLY A 33 2.62 18.29 23.59
C GLY A 33 2.00 19.65 23.25
N ASP A 34 2.80 20.54 22.65
CA ASP A 34 2.37 21.91 22.33
C ASP A 34 1.13 21.96 21.43
N HIS A 35 1.06 21.04 20.47
CA HIS A 35 -0.03 20.94 19.50
C HIS A 35 -0.54 19.49 19.34
N SER A 36 -0.30 18.64 20.33
CA SER A 36 -0.70 17.24 20.27
C SER A 36 -1.07 16.65 21.63
N ILE A 37 -1.83 15.55 21.58
CA ILE A 37 -2.06 14.63 22.69
C ILE A 37 -1.73 13.24 22.19
N THR A 38 -0.89 12.52 22.91
CA THR A 38 -0.50 11.14 22.59
C THR A 38 -1.03 10.18 23.63
N TRP A 39 -1.64 9.09 23.18
CA TRP A 39 -1.99 7.93 23.99
C TRP A 39 -1.08 6.77 23.60
N HIS A 40 -0.36 6.22 24.57
CA HIS A 40 0.52 5.07 24.39
C HIS A 40 -0.27 3.80 24.70
N ILE A 41 -0.39 2.92 23.71
CA ILE A 41 -1.20 1.70 23.75
C ILE A 41 -0.28 0.50 23.61
N THR A 42 -0.16 -0.27 24.69
CA THR A 42 0.49 -1.58 24.66
C THR A 42 -0.39 -2.59 23.95
N THR A 43 0.09 -3.13 22.82
CA THR A 43 -0.58 -4.19 22.07
C THR A 43 0.27 -5.46 22.07
N GLU A 44 -0.27 -6.59 21.60
CA GLU A 44 0.53 -7.82 21.52
C GLU A 44 1.66 -7.78 20.49
N VAL A 45 1.64 -6.83 19.53
CA VAL A 45 2.75 -6.63 18.59
C VAL A 45 3.81 -5.67 19.15
N GLY A 46 3.46 -4.86 20.15
CA GLY A 46 4.33 -3.84 20.78
C GLY A 46 3.59 -2.54 21.10
N GLU A 47 4.35 -1.49 21.41
CA GLU A 47 3.81 -0.16 21.75
C GLU A 47 3.36 0.61 20.51
N VAL A 48 2.13 1.13 20.56
CA VAL A 48 1.51 1.93 19.50
C VAL A 48 1.06 3.26 20.06
N ASP A 49 1.37 4.34 19.35
CA ASP A 49 0.94 5.67 19.69
C ASP A 49 -0.28 6.09 18.87
N LEU A 50 -1.36 6.48 19.55
CA LEU A 50 -2.42 7.27 18.95
C LEU A 50 -2.18 8.74 19.25
N VAL A 51 -1.95 9.53 18.20
CA VAL A 51 -1.60 10.95 18.32
C VAL A 51 -2.74 11.80 17.78
N ALA A 52 -3.39 12.55 18.66
CA ALA A 52 -4.28 13.64 18.26
C ALA A 52 -3.46 14.90 18.00
N ARG A 53 -3.31 15.31 16.74
CA ARG A 53 -2.52 16.47 16.33
C ARG A 53 -3.40 17.58 15.77
N LEU A 54 -3.17 18.80 16.22
CA LEU A 54 -3.79 19.97 15.64
C LEU A 54 -2.85 20.57 14.58
N SER A 55 -3.32 20.68 13.34
CA SER A 55 -2.56 21.27 12.23
C SER A 55 -3.45 22.25 11.47
N GLY A 56 -3.21 23.54 11.69
CA GLY A 56 -4.06 24.61 11.17
C GLY A 56 -5.51 24.47 11.68
N SER A 57 -6.46 24.37 10.75
CA SER A 57 -7.89 24.24 11.08
C SER A 57 -8.36 22.81 11.37
N ASN A 58 -7.46 21.83 11.34
CA ASN A 58 -7.80 20.41 11.36
C ASN A 58 -7.23 19.73 12.60
N LEU A 59 -8.05 18.87 13.21
CA LEU A 59 -7.68 17.96 14.28
C LEU A 59 -7.60 16.55 13.69
N ARG A 60 -6.38 16.02 13.61
CA ARG A 60 -6.09 14.69 13.07
C ARG A 60 -5.85 13.70 14.18
N LEU A 61 -6.31 12.47 13.96
CA LEU A 61 -5.90 11.31 14.75
C LEU A 61 -4.97 10.47 13.88
N GLU A 62 -3.76 10.26 14.39
CA GLU A 62 -2.67 9.56 13.72
C GLU A 62 -2.32 8.30 14.54
N CYS A 63 -1.82 7.26 13.88
CA CYS A 63 -1.34 6.03 14.51
C CYS A 63 0.08 5.72 14.04
N ALA A 64 1.00 5.56 14.97
CA ALA A 64 2.41 5.35 14.68
C ALA A 64 3.08 4.45 15.74
N SER A 65 4.31 4.05 15.47
CA SER A 65 5.20 3.46 16.46
C SER A 65 6.63 3.80 16.10
N GLU A 66 7.47 4.09 17.10
CA GLU A 66 8.91 4.27 16.93
C GLU A 66 9.62 2.93 16.69
N ASP A 67 9.01 1.81 17.09
CA ASP A 67 9.52 0.47 16.81
C ASP A 67 9.24 0.09 15.34
N ALA A 68 10.32 -0.16 14.59
CA ALA A 68 10.22 -0.46 13.15
C ALA A 68 9.46 -1.75 12.82
N LEU A 69 9.44 -2.74 13.73
CA LEU A 69 8.67 -3.97 13.56
C LEU A 69 7.18 -3.72 13.86
N VAL A 70 6.87 -2.91 14.88
CA VAL A 70 5.49 -2.51 15.15
C VAL A 70 4.93 -1.66 14.01
N ALA A 71 5.70 -0.68 13.51
CA ALA A 71 5.33 0.12 12.34
C ALA A 71 5.07 -0.77 11.11
N ARG A 72 5.86 -1.83 10.93
CA ARG A 72 5.65 -2.84 9.88
C ARG A 72 4.32 -3.59 10.05
N SER A 73 3.97 -4.01 11.27
CA SER A 73 2.66 -4.60 11.55
C SER A 73 1.52 -3.61 11.33
N LEU A 74 1.67 -2.34 11.75
CA LEU A 74 0.68 -1.28 11.51
C LEU A 74 0.38 -1.11 10.02
N ARG A 75 1.40 -1.09 9.15
CA ARG A 75 1.20 -1.01 7.68
C ARG A 75 0.31 -2.14 7.14
N ALA A 76 0.48 -3.36 7.65
CA ALA A 76 -0.34 -4.50 7.25
C ALA A 76 -1.78 -4.38 7.78
N MET A 77 -1.93 -4.10 9.07
CA MET A 77 -3.23 -4.02 9.74
C MET A 77 -4.10 -2.87 9.19
N LEU A 78 -3.49 -1.76 8.79
CA LEU A 78 -4.18 -0.54 8.38
C LEU A 78 -4.26 -0.33 6.87
N VAL A 79 -3.78 -1.29 6.05
CA VAL A 79 -3.59 -1.13 4.59
C VAL A 79 -4.84 -0.66 3.82
N THR A 80 -6.05 -1.03 4.25
CA THR A 80 -7.32 -0.56 3.65
C THR A 80 -8.14 0.35 4.57
N LYS A 81 -7.58 0.72 5.73
CA LYS A 81 -8.32 1.34 6.82
C LYS A 81 -7.84 2.75 7.17
N ALA A 82 -6.58 3.07 6.85
CA ALA A 82 -6.00 4.38 7.07
C ALA A 82 -4.91 4.71 6.05
N ALA A 83 -4.79 5.99 5.70
CA ALA A 83 -3.78 6.44 4.76
C ALA A 83 -2.40 6.47 5.43
N LEU A 84 -1.42 5.80 4.82
CA LEU A 84 -0.02 5.86 5.22
C LEU A 84 0.62 7.18 4.76
N VAL A 85 1.32 7.86 5.67
CA VAL A 85 2.22 8.97 5.38
C VAL A 85 3.64 8.50 5.72
N ALA A 86 4.55 8.57 4.74
CA ALA A 86 5.88 7.96 4.89
C ALA A 86 6.95 8.94 5.41
N GLU A 87 6.71 10.24 5.31
CA GLU A 87 7.63 11.31 5.70
C GLU A 87 6.92 12.43 6.48
N PRO A 88 7.61 13.12 7.42
CA PRO A 88 9.00 12.89 7.84
C PRO A 88 9.18 11.60 8.66
N GLU A 89 8.11 11.16 9.33
CA GLU A 89 8.04 9.94 10.11
C GLU A 89 6.83 9.13 9.67
N GLU A 90 6.97 7.80 9.69
CA GLU A 90 5.92 6.91 9.22
C GLU A 90 4.74 6.89 10.19
N HIS A 91 3.56 7.28 9.71
CA HIS A 91 2.33 7.26 10.50
C HIS A 91 1.11 7.05 9.62
N HIS A 92 0.00 6.64 10.23
CA HIS A 92 -1.27 6.42 9.55
C HIS A 92 -2.29 7.47 9.97
N VAL A 93 -2.91 8.16 9.02
CA VAL A 93 -3.98 9.12 9.30
C VAL A 93 -5.29 8.37 9.44
N LEU A 94 -5.74 8.19 10.69
CA LEU A 94 -6.95 7.45 11.05
C LEU A 94 -8.22 8.29 10.90
N THR A 95 -8.12 9.59 11.13
CA THR A 95 -9.24 10.54 11.09
C THR A 95 -8.72 11.96 10.86
N ASP A 96 -9.45 12.76 10.08
CA ASP A 96 -9.21 14.20 9.91
C ASP A 96 -10.55 14.96 10.00
N ILE A 97 -10.73 15.74 11.07
CA ILE A 97 -11.94 16.55 11.31
C ILE A 97 -11.59 18.04 11.48
N SER A 98 -12.54 18.91 11.13
CA SER A 98 -12.40 20.34 11.38
C SER A 98 -12.40 20.63 12.89
N ALA A 99 -11.34 21.30 13.36
CA ALA A 99 -11.20 21.70 14.76
C ALA A 99 -12.24 22.76 15.18
N ALA A 100 -12.77 23.51 14.20
CA ALA A 100 -13.83 24.49 14.42
C ALA A 100 -15.23 23.86 14.62
N SER A 101 -15.39 22.57 14.29
CA SER A 101 -16.68 21.88 14.42
C SER A 101 -17.12 21.81 15.88
N ARG A 102 -18.41 22.10 16.13
CA ARG A 102 -19.00 21.98 17.46
C ARG A 102 -18.92 20.52 17.91
N GLY A 103 -18.17 20.26 18.98
CA GLY A 103 -17.99 18.91 19.53
C GLY A 103 -16.81 18.13 18.94
N ALA A 104 -15.92 18.75 18.15
CA ALA A 104 -14.75 18.10 17.56
C ALA A 104 -13.92 17.28 18.56
N ALA A 105 -13.64 17.80 19.76
CA ALA A 105 -12.92 17.06 20.80
C ALA A 105 -13.66 15.79 21.27
N ARG A 106 -14.99 15.82 21.35
CA ARG A 106 -15.80 14.64 21.74
C ARG A 106 -15.84 13.63 20.61
N GLU A 107 -15.97 14.09 19.38
CA GLU A 107 -15.94 13.25 18.18
C GLU A 107 -14.59 12.53 18.06
N LEU A 108 -13.48 13.28 18.15
CA LEU A 108 -12.14 12.70 18.10
C LEU A 108 -11.89 11.71 19.24
N MET A 109 -12.37 12.00 20.46
CA MET A 109 -12.26 11.05 21.59
C MET A 109 -12.98 9.73 21.29
N ARG A 110 -14.14 9.75 20.64
CA ARG A 110 -14.81 8.50 20.21
C ARG A 110 -13.96 7.74 19.20
N HIS A 111 -13.33 8.45 18.26
CA HIS A 111 -12.47 7.82 17.26
C HIS A 111 -11.20 7.24 17.91
N ALA A 112 -10.59 7.95 18.86
CA ALA A 112 -9.44 7.46 19.60
C ALA A 112 -9.77 6.15 20.33
N MET A 113 -10.88 6.10 21.08
CA MET A 113 -11.32 4.87 21.75
C MET A 113 -11.61 3.72 20.77
N TYR A 114 -12.28 4.01 19.65
CA TYR A 114 -12.55 3.02 18.61
C TYR A 114 -11.26 2.44 18.03
N TRP A 115 -10.31 3.32 17.66
CA TRP A 115 -9.05 2.90 17.06
C TRP A 115 -8.13 2.18 18.04
N ALA A 116 -8.16 2.54 19.32
CA ALA A 116 -7.47 1.79 20.36
C ALA A 116 -7.95 0.34 20.44
N GLU A 117 -9.28 0.13 20.51
CA GLU A 117 -9.88 -1.21 20.47
C GLU A 117 -9.54 -1.94 19.16
N ALA A 118 -9.67 -1.26 18.02
CA ALA A 118 -9.46 -1.86 16.71
C ALA A 118 -7.99 -2.30 16.49
N VAL A 119 -7.01 -1.43 16.77
CA VAL A 119 -5.60 -1.75 16.60
C VAL A 119 -5.18 -2.86 17.56
N THR A 120 -5.65 -2.83 18.81
CA THR A 120 -5.39 -3.90 19.79
C THR A 120 -5.96 -5.24 19.30
N SER A 121 -7.18 -5.24 18.75
CA SER A 121 -7.81 -6.44 18.20
C SER A 121 -7.09 -6.98 16.95
N MET A 122 -6.62 -6.10 16.06
CA MET A 122 -5.82 -6.49 14.90
C MET A 122 -4.48 -7.09 15.33
N ALA A 123 -3.79 -6.46 16.29
CA ALA A 123 -2.53 -6.93 16.83
C ALA A 123 -2.65 -8.31 17.49
N HIS A 124 -3.72 -8.52 18.26
CA HIS A 124 -4.03 -9.82 18.86
C HIS A 124 -4.23 -10.90 17.79
N ARG A 125 -5.03 -10.62 16.75
CA ARG A 125 -5.28 -11.57 15.66
C ARG A 125 -4.01 -11.90 14.87
N GLU A 126 -3.18 -10.90 14.61
CA GLU A 126 -1.86 -11.10 13.99
C GLU A 126 -1.00 -12.06 14.84
N GLN A 127 -0.87 -11.78 16.14
CA GLN A 127 -0.07 -12.63 17.03
C GLN A 127 -0.60 -14.04 17.16
N GLU A 128 -1.92 -14.25 17.21
CA GLU A 128 -2.51 -15.59 17.19
C GLU A 128 -2.12 -16.38 15.92
N ILE A 129 -2.14 -15.74 14.75
CA ILE A 129 -1.65 -16.37 13.51
C ILE A 129 -0.16 -16.69 13.62
N HIS A 130 0.66 -15.76 14.10
CA HIS A 130 2.10 -15.98 14.27
C HIS A 130 2.43 -17.07 15.29
N ARG A 131 1.59 -17.30 16.31
CA ARG A 131 1.71 -18.41 17.27
C ARG A 131 1.25 -19.75 16.69
N GLY A 132 0.64 -19.75 15.51
CA GLY A 132 0.20 -20.95 14.80
C GLY A 132 -1.26 -21.32 15.04
N SER A 133 -2.06 -20.39 15.58
CA SER A 133 -3.49 -20.57 15.73
C SER A 133 -4.17 -20.77 14.37
N THR A 134 -5.18 -21.62 14.35
CA THR A 134 -6.00 -21.91 13.16
C THR A 134 -7.44 -21.46 13.32
N SER A 135 -7.82 -20.96 14.51
CA SER A 135 -9.19 -20.51 14.82
C SER A 135 -9.63 -19.31 13.99
N LEU A 136 -8.68 -18.51 13.49
CA LEU A 136 -8.94 -17.27 12.76
C LEU A 136 -8.92 -17.40 11.23
N GLN A 137 -8.77 -18.61 10.67
CA GLN A 137 -8.64 -18.80 9.21
C GLN A 137 -9.87 -18.33 8.39
N ASN A 138 -11.04 -18.23 9.04
CA ASN A 138 -12.25 -17.74 8.41
C ASN A 138 -12.30 -16.21 8.28
N VAL A 139 -11.55 -15.48 9.12
CA VAL A 139 -11.57 -14.00 9.20
C VAL A 139 -10.23 -13.36 8.86
N VAL A 140 -9.14 -14.13 8.92
CA VAL A 140 -7.77 -13.70 8.55
C VAL A 140 -7.21 -14.59 7.45
N ALA A 141 -6.78 -13.98 6.35
CA ALA A 141 -5.99 -14.60 5.31
C ALA A 141 -4.49 -14.54 5.65
N GLN A 142 -3.74 -15.57 5.28
CA GLN A 142 -2.29 -15.59 5.41
C GLN A 142 -1.66 -15.22 4.07
N GLY A 143 -0.87 -14.14 4.06
CA GLY A 143 -0.18 -13.65 2.86
C GLY A 143 1.33 -13.70 3.01
N ILE A 144 2.04 -13.63 1.89
CA ILE A 144 3.47 -13.38 1.83
C ILE A 144 3.68 -12.23 0.85
N TRP A 145 4.21 -11.11 1.33
CA TRP A 145 4.59 -9.96 0.52
C TRP A 145 5.84 -9.27 1.09
N TYR A 146 6.38 -8.31 0.35
CA TYR A 146 7.50 -7.49 0.81
C TYR A 146 7.00 -6.31 1.63
N ASP A 147 7.56 -6.10 2.81
CA ASP A 147 7.05 -5.11 3.77
C ASP A 147 8.16 -4.48 4.63
N ARG A 148 9.43 -4.72 4.30
CA ARG A 148 10.58 -4.16 5.02
C ARG A 148 10.71 -2.64 4.86
N ARG A 149 10.19 -2.10 3.76
CA ARG A 149 10.10 -0.66 3.51
C ARG A 149 8.73 -0.37 2.93
N PRO A 150 8.11 0.77 3.26
CA PRO A 150 6.84 1.16 2.65
C PRO A 150 7.02 1.31 1.13
N ASN A 151 6.12 0.67 0.38
CA ASN A 151 6.02 0.79 -1.06
C ASN A 151 4.57 0.54 -1.48
N PHE A 152 3.97 1.48 -2.22
CA PHE A 152 2.57 1.37 -2.66
C PHE A 152 2.30 0.09 -3.45
N GLY A 153 3.26 -0.36 -4.27
CA GLY A 153 3.14 -1.54 -5.10
C GLY A 153 3.12 -2.84 -4.28
N ASP A 154 3.92 -2.90 -3.22
CA ASP A 154 3.93 -4.05 -2.31
C ASP A 154 2.67 -4.10 -1.41
N ALA A 155 2.02 -2.95 -1.19
CA ALA A 155 0.74 -2.87 -0.49
C ALA A 155 -0.46 -3.36 -1.33
N VAL A 156 -0.33 -3.45 -2.66
CA VAL A 156 -1.43 -3.86 -3.55
C VAL A 156 -1.95 -5.26 -3.24
N GLY A 157 -1.05 -6.20 -2.96
CA GLY A 157 -1.39 -7.57 -2.60
C GLY A 157 -2.36 -7.66 -1.41
N PRO A 158 -1.93 -7.25 -0.20
CA PRO A 158 -2.81 -7.30 0.97
C PRO A 158 -4.04 -6.38 0.83
N TRP A 159 -3.93 -5.24 0.13
CA TRP A 159 -5.07 -4.37 -0.15
C TRP A 159 -6.15 -5.09 -1.00
N LEU A 160 -5.76 -5.73 -2.11
CA LEU A 160 -6.68 -6.47 -3.00
C LEU A 160 -7.32 -7.66 -2.31
N VAL A 161 -6.56 -8.45 -1.55
CA VAL A 161 -7.13 -9.59 -0.82
C VAL A 161 -8.20 -9.11 0.16
N THR A 162 -7.93 -8.02 0.88
CA THR A 162 -8.91 -7.43 1.81
C THR A 162 -10.15 -6.95 1.05
N ALA A 163 -9.98 -6.22 -0.06
CA ALA A 163 -11.08 -5.71 -0.88
C ALA A 163 -11.94 -6.83 -1.50
N LEU A 164 -11.32 -7.91 -1.99
CA LEU A 164 -11.99 -9.03 -2.65
C LEU A 164 -12.70 -9.97 -1.68
N THR A 165 -12.14 -10.13 -0.48
CA THR A 165 -12.54 -11.22 0.43
C THR A 165 -13.19 -10.77 1.73
N GLY A 166 -12.99 -9.50 2.12
CA GLY A 166 -13.39 -8.96 3.43
C GLY A 166 -12.46 -9.35 4.58
N LYS A 167 -11.51 -10.27 4.37
CA LYS A 167 -10.61 -10.76 5.40
C LYS A 167 -9.47 -9.78 5.64
N ASP A 168 -9.06 -9.66 6.90
CA ASP A 168 -7.76 -9.06 7.21
C ASP A 168 -6.63 -9.98 6.71
N VAL A 169 -5.45 -9.43 6.46
CA VAL A 169 -4.31 -10.19 5.92
C VAL A 169 -3.10 -10.07 6.83
N VAL A 170 -2.52 -11.20 7.22
CA VAL A 170 -1.30 -11.26 8.05
C VAL A 170 -0.12 -11.74 7.22
N ASN A 171 1.02 -11.05 7.34
CA ASN A 171 2.25 -11.44 6.64
C ASN A 171 2.95 -12.59 7.36
N VAL A 172 2.83 -13.79 6.82
CA VAL A 172 3.42 -14.99 7.41
C VAL A 172 4.76 -15.37 6.77
N ARG A 173 5.43 -14.40 6.14
CA ARG A 173 6.82 -14.54 5.69
C ARG A 173 7.73 -14.75 6.89
N ARG A 174 8.40 -15.90 6.94
CA ARG A 174 9.38 -16.19 7.98
C ARG A 174 10.66 -15.41 7.71
N THR A 175 11.08 -14.55 8.63
CA THR A 175 12.41 -13.93 8.60
C THR A 175 13.09 -14.10 9.97
N ARG A 176 14.31 -13.57 10.12
CA ARG A 176 14.98 -13.55 11.43
C ARG A 176 14.30 -12.56 12.38
N GLU A 177 13.90 -11.43 11.83
CA GLU A 177 13.26 -10.31 12.53
C GLU A 177 11.80 -10.61 12.88
N THR A 178 11.08 -11.33 12.01
CA THR A 178 9.69 -11.76 12.23
C THR A 178 9.59 -13.29 12.12
N PRO A 179 9.97 -14.04 13.18
CA PRO A 179 9.73 -15.46 13.23
C PRO A 179 8.22 -15.74 13.26
N THR A 180 7.81 -16.89 12.74
CA THR A 180 6.40 -17.27 12.72
C THR A 180 6.23 -18.78 12.80
N LYS A 181 5.22 -19.22 13.53
CA LYS A 181 4.74 -20.60 13.62
C LYS A 181 3.42 -20.78 12.84
N ALA A 182 3.01 -19.79 12.05
CA ALA A 182 1.78 -19.83 11.26
C ALA A 182 1.69 -21.12 10.43
N ARG A 183 0.61 -21.89 10.62
CA ARG A 183 0.43 -23.24 10.02
C ARG A 183 -0.49 -23.27 8.80
N GLY A 184 -1.17 -22.15 8.51
CA GLY A 184 -2.13 -22.06 7.42
C GLY A 184 -1.46 -22.07 6.05
N ARG A 185 -2.29 -22.29 5.03
CA ARG A 185 -1.88 -22.10 3.64
C ARG A 185 -1.78 -20.60 3.36
N ALA A 186 -0.60 -20.17 2.93
CA ALA A 186 -0.32 -18.76 2.64
C ALA A 186 -0.44 -18.48 1.15
N THR A 187 -0.81 -17.27 0.77
CA THR A 187 -0.79 -16.82 -0.62
C THR A 187 0.37 -15.87 -0.82
N LEU A 188 1.27 -16.17 -1.76
CA LEU A 188 2.26 -15.22 -2.25
C LEU A 188 1.55 -14.20 -3.14
N LEU A 189 1.65 -12.92 -2.74
CA LEU A 189 0.86 -11.83 -3.31
C LEU A 189 1.64 -11.06 -4.39
N VAL A 190 1.22 -9.84 -4.69
CA VAL A 190 1.79 -8.97 -5.74
C VAL A 190 3.30 -8.74 -5.56
N GLY A 191 4.01 -8.66 -6.69
CA GLY A 191 5.41 -8.28 -6.75
C GLY A 191 6.35 -9.34 -7.31
N SER A 192 7.61 -8.94 -7.48
CA SER A 192 8.70 -9.83 -7.91
C SER A 192 9.28 -10.57 -6.71
N ILE A 193 8.50 -11.48 -6.11
CA ILE A 193 8.78 -12.01 -4.75
C ILE A 193 8.78 -13.54 -4.65
N ILE A 194 8.70 -14.28 -5.76
CA ILE A 194 8.74 -15.76 -5.72
C ILE A 194 10.01 -16.27 -5.05
N GLN A 195 11.15 -15.60 -5.23
CA GLN A 195 12.41 -15.92 -4.55
C GLN A 195 12.33 -15.85 -3.01
N MET A 196 11.28 -15.27 -2.44
CA MET A 196 11.10 -15.14 -0.99
C MET A 196 10.38 -16.32 -0.33
N ILE A 197 9.88 -17.30 -1.11
CA ILE A 197 9.22 -18.48 -0.57
C ILE A 197 10.23 -19.28 0.27
N ASN A 198 9.90 -19.51 1.53
CA ASN A 198 10.73 -20.27 2.46
C ASN A 198 9.92 -21.17 3.41
N ARG A 199 8.74 -21.57 2.96
CA ARG A 199 7.80 -22.41 3.71
C ARG A 199 6.96 -23.27 2.77
N ASN A 200 6.47 -24.38 3.31
CA ASN A 200 5.50 -25.25 2.65
C ASN A 200 4.10 -24.62 2.64
N ASN A 201 3.17 -25.25 1.93
CA ASN A 201 1.76 -24.85 1.87
C ASN A 201 1.58 -23.39 1.39
N VAL A 202 2.13 -23.08 0.22
CA VAL A 202 2.04 -21.75 -0.39
C VAL A 202 1.28 -21.85 -1.71
N ASP A 203 0.37 -20.92 -1.95
CA ASP A 203 -0.20 -20.67 -3.26
C ASP A 203 0.46 -19.44 -3.88
N ILE A 204 0.77 -19.47 -5.18
CA ILE A 204 1.31 -18.32 -5.92
C ILE A 204 0.18 -17.70 -6.74
N TRP A 205 -0.12 -16.42 -6.51
CA TRP A 205 -1.17 -15.68 -7.21
C TRP A 205 -0.58 -14.44 -7.89
N GLY A 206 -0.18 -14.61 -9.15
CA GLY A 206 0.25 -13.52 -10.03
C GLY A 206 1.61 -12.90 -9.68
N SER A 207 2.29 -13.38 -8.64
CA SER A 207 3.67 -12.98 -8.33
C SER A 207 4.63 -13.35 -9.48
N GLY A 208 5.71 -12.60 -9.60
CA GLY A 208 6.79 -12.87 -10.55
C GLY A 208 8.12 -13.19 -9.87
N LEU A 209 9.07 -13.68 -10.66
CA LEU A 209 10.49 -13.74 -10.27
C LEU A 209 11.17 -12.38 -10.50
N MET A 210 12.13 -12.05 -9.64
CA MET A 210 13.00 -10.89 -9.85
C MET A 210 14.05 -11.13 -10.94
N ARG A 211 14.49 -12.38 -11.08
CA ARG A 211 15.53 -12.86 -12.00
C ARG A 211 15.35 -14.35 -12.19
N ALA A 212 16.00 -14.92 -13.21
CA ALA A 212 16.07 -16.37 -13.38
C ALA A 212 16.57 -17.06 -12.09
N LEU A 213 16.02 -18.24 -11.82
CA LEU A 213 16.37 -19.05 -10.66
C LEU A 213 17.84 -19.49 -10.74
N SER A 214 18.58 -19.25 -9.65
CA SER A 214 19.91 -19.81 -9.45
C SER A 214 19.84 -21.29 -9.07
N VAL A 215 20.97 -21.99 -9.17
CA VAL A 215 21.07 -23.42 -8.78
C VAL A 215 20.70 -23.63 -7.31
N GLU A 216 21.09 -22.71 -6.44
CA GLU A 216 20.76 -22.74 -5.01
C GLU A 216 19.26 -22.58 -4.78
N GLN A 217 18.60 -21.69 -5.54
CA GLN A 217 17.16 -21.48 -5.45
C GLN A 217 16.39 -22.70 -5.96
N VAL A 218 16.82 -23.30 -7.07
CA VAL A 218 16.26 -24.56 -7.58
C VAL A 218 16.36 -25.65 -6.53
N THR A 219 17.54 -25.80 -5.91
CA THR A 219 17.78 -26.79 -4.84
C THR A 219 16.94 -26.51 -3.60
N ALA A 220 16.75 -25.25 -3.22
CA ALA A 220 15.91 -24.88 -2.09
C ALA A 220 14.43 -25.14 -2.38
N PHE A 221 13.97 -24.82 -3.58
CA PHE A 221 12.57 -24.91 -3.98
C PHE A 221 12.12 -26.34 -4.24
N SER A 222 13.00 -27.22 -4.71
CA SER A 222 12.71 -28.66 -4.87
C SER A 222 12.40 -29.36 -3.54
N ARG A 223 12.80 -28.78 -2.40
CA ARG A 223 12.50 -29.30 -1.06
C ARG A 223 11.16 -28.81 -0.51
N LEU A 224 10.54 -27.81 -1.14
CA LEU A 224 9.27 -27.26 -0.71
C LEU A 224 8.13 -28.23 -1.04
N LYS A 225 7.19 -28.34 -0.10
CA LYS A 225 6.01 -29.22 -0.23
C LYS A 225 4.74 -28.41 -0.37
N ASN A 226 3.80 -28.95 -1.15
CA ASN A 226 2.44 -28.43 -1.33
C ASN A 226 2.41 -26.98 -1.84
N ILE A 227 3.30 -26.66 -2.79
CA ILE A 227 3.26 -25.41 -3.55
C ILE A 227 2.23 -25.54 -4.67
N ARG A 228 1.31 -24.57 -4.79
CA ARG A 228 0.34 -24.53 -5.89
C ARG A 228 0.48 -23.24 -6.66
N VAL A 229 0.74 -23.33 -7.95
CA VAL A 229 0.78 -22.14 -8.80
C VAL A 229 -0.63 -21.89 -9.34
N ARG A 230 -1.22 -20.74 -9.00
CA ARG A 230 -2.58 -20.37 -9.42
C ARG A 230 -2.55 -19.42 -10.61
N ALA A 231 -1.61 -18.49 -10.59
CA ALA A 231 -1.24 -17.58 -11.66
C ALA A 231 0.19 -17.10 -11.41
N VAL A 232 0.88 -16.62 -12.43
CA VAL A 232 2.17 -15.94 -12.30
C VAL A 232 2.17 -14.65 -13.09
N ARG A 233 3.10 -13.74 -12.82
CA ARG A 233 3.12 -12.43 -13.49
C ARG A 233 3.22 -12.54 -15.02
N GLY A 234 4.07 -13.43 -15.52
CA GLY A 234 4.37 -13.53 -16.95
C GLY A 234 4.95 -14.88 -17.36
N ARG A 235 5.21 -15.00 -18.67
CA ARG A 235 5.65 -16.25 -19.30
C ARG A 235 7.07 -16.64 -18.94
N LEU A 236 7.97 -15.69 -18.65
CA LEU A 236 9.35 -16.00 -18.25
C LEU A 236 9.38 -16.64 -16.87
N THR A 237 8.59 -16.08 -15.93
CA THR A 237 8.38 -16.70 -14.62
C THR A 237 7.77 -18.10 -14.78
N ALA A 238 6.76 -18.26 -15.65
CA ALA A 238 6.14 -19.57 -15.89
C ALA A 238 7.15 -20.60 -16.42
N ALA A 239 7.99 -20.21 -17.39
CA ALA A 239 9.02 -21.07 -17.96
C ALA A 239 10.03 -21.52 -16.88
N GLU A 240 10.57 -20.59 -16.09
CA GLU A 240 11.52 -20.91 -15.01
C GLU A 240 10.93 -21.92 -13.99
N LEU A 241 9.68 -21.74 -13.58
CA LEU A 241 9.03 -22.65 -12.64
C LEU A 241 8.73 -24.03 -13.25
N ARG A 242 8.31 -24.10 -14.52
CA ARG A 242 8.05 -25.37 -15.20
C ARG A 242 9.35 -26.13 -15.49
N GLU A 243 10.29 -25.47 -16.15
CA GLU A 243 11.49 -26.10 -16.72
C GLU A 243 12.51 -26.48 -15.65
N LYS A 244 12.73 -25.61 -14.64
CA LYS A 244 13.77 -25.85 -13.61
C LYS A 244 13.25 -26.54 -12.36
N LEU A 245 11.96 -26.40 -12.03
CA LEU A 245 11.39 -26.99 -10.82
C LEU A 245 10.41 -28.15 -11.11
N GLY A 246 9.98 -28.32 -12.36
CA GLY A 246 8.95 -29.30 -12.70
C GLY A 246 7.58 -28.99 -12.10
N TRP A 247 7.31 -27.74 -11.72
CA TRP A 247 6.03 -27.36 -11.11
C TRP A 247 4.93 -27.25 -12.16
N GLU A 248 3.72 -27.66 -11.80
CA GLU A 248 2.52 -27.39 -12.59
C GLU A 248 2.20 -25.89 -12.52
N VAL A 249 2.23 -25.22 -13.67
CA VAL A 249 1.93 -23.80 -13.80
C VAL A 249 0.80 -23.63 -14.82
N PRO A 250 -0.38 -23.11 -14.43
CA PRO A 250 -1.47 -22.86 -15.36
C PRO A 250 -1.13 -21.71 -16.31
N GLU A 251 -1.76 -21.68 -17.48
CA GLU A 251 -1.66 -20.55 -18.42
C GLU A 251 -2.57 -19.39 -17.98
N ILE A 252 -2.27 -18.84 -16.80
CA ILE A 252 -2.91 -17.65 -16.24
C ILE A 252 -1.77 -16.70 -15.88
N TYR A 253 -1.59 -15.68 -16.72
CA TYR A 253 -0.48 -14.74 -16.64
C TYR A 253 -0.98 -13.32 -16.41
N GLY A 254 -0.47 -12.67 -15.37
CA GLY A 254 -0.74 -11.27 -15.08
C GLY A 254 -0.37 -10.90 -13.65
N ASP A 255 0.06 -9.66 -13.46
CA ASP A 255 0.24 -9.08 -12.12
C ASP A 255 -1.14 -8.75 -11.53
N PRO A 256 -1.48 -9.14 -10.29
CA PRO A 256 -2.78 -8.83 -9.70
C PRO A 256 -3.07 -7.33 -9.56
N ALA A 257 -2.04 -6.45 -9.60
CA ALA A 257 -2.26 -5.01 -9.65
C ALA A 257 -3.06 -4.55 -10.89
N LEU A 258 -3.13 -5.37 -11.95
CA LEU A 258 -4.02 -5.14 -13.10
C LEU A 258 -5.52 -5.17 -12.72
N LEU A 259 -5.88 -5.77 -11.58
CA LEU A 259 -7.26 -5.85 -11.08
C LEU A 259 -7.68 -4.59 -10.30
N LEU A 260 -6.75 -3.69 -9.97
CA LEU A 260 -7.03 -2.49 -9.17
C LEU A 260 -8.24 -1.67 -9.69
N PRO A 261 -8.41 -1.39 -10.99
CA PRO A 261 -9.54 -0.61 -11.48
C PRO A 261 -10.93 -1.19 -11.14
N ARG A 262 -11.04 -2.51 -10.95
CA ARG A 262 -12.30 -3.18 -10.55
C ARG A 262 -12.69 -2.90 -9.10
N HIS A 263 -11.72 -2.59 -8.25
CA HIS A 263 -11.90 -2.45 -6.80
C HIS A 263 -11.61 -1.04 -6.28
N PHE A 264 -10.87 -0.24 -7.05
CA PHE A 264 -10.56 1.15 -6.77
C PHE A 264 -10.78 2.02 -8.02
N PRO A 265 -12.04 2.21 -8.46
CA PRO A 265 -12.32 2.98 -9.66
C PRO A 265 -11.94 4.46 -9.47
N VAL A 266 -11.09 4.97 -10.36
CA VAL A 266 -10.72 6.40 -10.42
C VAL A 266 -11.32 7.01 -11.67
N THR A 267 -12.30 7.90 -11.50
CA THR A 267 -13.04 8.52 -12.62
C THR A 267 -12.49 9.88 -13.05
N SER A 268 -11.69 10.53 -12.18
CA SER A 268 -11.09 11.82 -12.52
C SER A 268 -9.91 11.63 -13.49
N ARG A 269 -9.88 12.45 -14.53
CA ARG A 269 -8.71 12.67 -15.39
C ARG A 269 -8.22 14.11 -15.22
N GLY A 270 -6.92 14.30 -15.36
CA GLY A 270 -6.22 15.57 -15.28
C GLY A 270 -5.16 15.68 -16.37
N GLU A 271 -4.67 16.90 -16.59
CA GLU A 271 -3.65 17.22 -17.60
C GLU A 271 -2.22 17.12 -17.06
N HIS A 272 -2.02 16.55 -15.87
CA HIS A 272 -0.68 16.34 -15.32
C HIS A 272 -0.06 15.05 -15.86
N ILE A 273 1.27 15.02 -15.86
CA ILE A 273 2.07 13.83 -16.13
C ILE A 273 2.49 13.24 -14.79
N ALA A 274 2.23 11.95 -14.60
CA ALA A 274 2.72 11.21 -13.44
C ALA A 274 4.16 10.78 -13.70
N VAL A 275 5.08 11.14 -12.80
CA VAL A 275 6.45 10.64 -12.79
C VAL A 275 6.59 9.69 -11.61
N VAL A 276 6.83 8.40 -11.88
CA VAL A 276 6.86 7.35 -10.85
C VAL A 276 8.27 6.80 -10.67
N PRO A 277 9.10 7.38 -9.78
CA PRO A 277 10.42 6.89 -9.51
C PRO A 277 10.39 5.55 -8.76
N HIS A 278 11.24 4.59 -9.13
CA HIS A 278 11.58 3.49 -8.25
C HIS A 278 12.14 4.03 -6.93
N LEU A 279 12.00 3.30 -5.82
CA LEU A 279 12.43 3.74 -4.48
C LEU A 279 13.87 4.28 -4.45
N LYS A 280 14.76 3.68 -5.25
CA LYS A 280 16.17 4.07 -5.37
C LYS A 280 16.42 5.37 -6.16
N HIS A 281 15.49 5.78 -7.01
CA HIS A 281 15.57 7.00 -7.84
C HIS A 281 14.82 8.18 -7.22
N ARG A 282 14.01 7.94 -6.19
CA ARG A 282 13.14 8.94 -5.54
C ARG A 282 13.88 10.23 -5.20
N ALA A 283 15.02 10.13 -4.52
CA ALA A 283 15.78 11.30 -4.07
C ALA A 283 16.26 12.17 -5.24
N ALA A 284 16.71 11.55 -6.33
CA ALA A 284 17.22 12.27 -7.51
C ALA A 284 16.09 12.87 -8.37
N MET A 285 14.89 12.30 -8.31
CA MET A 285 13.75 12.70 -9.16
C MET A 285 12.73 13.59 -8.42
N ARG A 286 12.82 13.74 -7.09
CA ARG A 286 11.82 14.45 -6.29
C ARG A 286 11.63 15.89 -6.74
N GLU A 287 12.71 16.59 -7.05
CA GLU A 287 12.72 18.00 -7.42
C GLU A 287 12.25 18.26 -8.87
N LEU A 288 11.88 17.22 -9.63
CA LEU A 288 11.26 17.38 -10.94
C LEU A 288 9.81 17.91 -10.84
N ALA A 289 9.19 17.80 -9.66
CA ALA A 289 7.80 18.18 -9.46
C ALA A 289 7.57 19.67 -9.78
N ASN A 290 6.54 19.94 -10.59
CA ASN A 290 6.14 21.29 -10.98
C ASN A 290 4.63 21.33 -11.29
N GLU A 291 4.13 22.41 -11.90
CA GLU A 291 2.70 22.57 -12.20
C GLU A 291 2.14 21.50 -13.15
N ARG A 292 2.98 20.91 -14.00
CA ARG A 292 2.61 19.87 -14.98
C ARG A 292 3.05 18.46 -14.55
N LEU A 293 4.11 18.34 -13.76
CA LEU A 293 4.68 17.06 -13.33
C LEU A 293 4.33 16.76 -11.87
N VAL A 294 3.61 15.65 -11.66
CA VAL A 294 3.38 15.08 -10.33
C VAL A 294 4.37 13.94 -10.13
N VAL A 295 5.39 14.17 -9.31
CA VAL A 295 6.34 13.13 -8.92
C VAL A 295 5.78 12.36 -7.73
N SER A 296 5.41 11.10 -7.95
CA SER A 296 4.88 10.24 -6.89
C SER A 296 5.97 9.78 -5.94
N ASP A 297 5.77 9.94 -4.63
CA ASP A 297 6.56 9.20 -3.66
C ASP A 297 5.99 7.79 -3.51
N VAL A 298 6.73 6.80 -4.00
CA VAL A 298 6.30 5.39 -3.96
C VAL A 298 6.17 4.81 -2.55
N ARG A 299 6.62 5.51 -1.51
CA ARG A 299 6.44 5.10 -0.11
C ARG A 299 5.10 5.53 0.47
N GLU A 300 4.41 6.49 -0.16
CA GLU A 300 3.11 6.98 0.29
C GLU A 300 2.01 5.91 0.13
N ASP A 301 0.87 6.22 0.73
CA ASP A 301 -0.34 5.41 0.67
C ASP A 301 -0.71 4.95 -0.76
N LEU A 302 -1.20 3.72 -0.86
CA LEU A 302 -1.58 3.08 -2.12
C LEU A 302 -2.61 3.89 -2.89
N GLU A 303 -3.70 4.31 -2.23
CA GLU A 303 -4.79 5.02 -2.90
C GLU A 303 -4.29 6.38 -3.41
N THR A 304 -3.38 7.02 -2.70
CA THR A 304 -2.75 8.28 -3.11
C THR A 304 -1.93 8.12 -4.39
N VAL A 305 -0.97 7.18 -4.41
CA VAL A 305 -0.10 6.96 -5.57
C VAL A 305 -0.91 6.46 -6.77
N VAL A 306 -1.83 5.51 -6.56
CA VAL A 306 -2.70 4.99 -7.63
C VAL A 306 -3.57 6.11 -8.20
N THR A 307 -4.14 7.00 -7.37
CA THR A 307 -4.93 8.13 -7.86
C THR A 307 -4.08 9.09 -8.71
N GLN A 308 -2.84 9.39 -8.29
CA GLN A 308 -1.93 10.25 -9.05
C GLN A 308 -1.63 9.69 -10.44
N ILE A 309 -1.39 8.37 -10.53
CA ILE A 309 -1.13 7.68 -11.80
C ILE A 309 -2.42 7.61 -12.63
N ALA A 310 -3.50 7.07 -12.06
CA ALA A 310 -4.74 6.80 -12.76
C ALA A 310 -5.42 8.08 -13.29
N SER A 311 -5.22 9.22 -12.63
CA SER A 311 -5.78 10.49 -13.11
C SER A 311 -4.88 11.24 -14.09
N ALA A 312 -3.65 10.79 -14.34
CA ALA A 312 -2.73 11.46 -15.26
C ALA A 312 -3.12 11.29 -16.73
N GLN A 313 -2.64 12.20 -17.58
CA GLN A 313 -2.72 12.03 -19.04
C GLN A 313 -1.65 11.07 -19.57
N ALA A 314 -0.52 10.96 -18.87
CA ALA A 314 0.61 10.11 -19.23
C ALA A 314 1.41 9.72 -17.98
N CYS A 315 2.10 8.58 -18.02
CA CYS A 315 2.95 8.07 -16.95
C CYS A 315 4.39 7.82 -17.42
N ILE A 316 5.36 8.46 -16.77
CA ILE A 316 6.79 8.25 -17.02
C ILE A 316 7.35 7.55 -15.78
N SER A 317 7.78 6.30 -15.93
CA SER A 317 8.10 5.47 -14.75
C SER A 317 9.44 4.79 -14.86
N THR A 318 10.23 4.86 -13.77
CA THR A 318 11.38 3.97 -13.55
C THR A 318 11.00 2.76 -12.67
N SER A 319 9.75 2.70 -12.19
CA SER A 319 9.19 1.64 -11.35
C SER A 319 8.29 0.69 -12.15
N LEU A 320 8.48 -0.63 -12.00
CA LEU A 320 7.60 -1.61 -12.64
C LEU A 320 6.14 -1.47 -12.19
N HIS A 321 5.88 -1.33 -10.88
CA HIS A 321 4.49 -1.13 -10.42
C HIS A 321 3.88 0.18 -10.92
N GLY A 322 4.69 1.22 -11.17
CA GLY A 322 4.20 2.44 -11.82
C GLY A 322 3.68 2.16 -13.25
N ILE A 323 4.40 1.32 -14.00
CA ILE A 323 3.99 0.87 -15.34
C ILE A 323 2.74 -0.01 -15.27
N ILE A 324 2.73 -1.02 -14.39
CA ILE A 324 1.60 -1.95 -14.26
C ILE A 324 0.31 -1.21 -13.88
N VAL A 325 0.39 -0.25 -12.94
CA VAL A 325 -0.77 0.56 -12.56
C VAL A 325 -1.21 1.48 -13.69
N ALA A 326 -0.28 2.14 -14.41
CA ALA A 326 -0.65 2.94 -15.58
C ALA A 326 -1.37 2.09 -16.64
N GLN A 327 -0.83 0.91 -16.96
CA GLN A 327 -1.44 -0.07 -17.86
C GLN A 327 -2.86 -0.46 -17.41
N ALA A 328 -3.04 -0.75 -16.12
CA ALA A 328 -4.33 -1.16 -15.56
C ALA A 328 -5.41 -0.09 -15.74
N TYR A 329 -5.07 1.18 -15.52
CA TYR A 329 -6.01 2.30 -15.59
C TYR A 329 -6.16 2.92 -16.99
N GLY A 330 -5.49 2.34 -17.99
CA GLY A 330 -5.51 2.83 -19.37
C GLY A 330 -4.82 4.19 -19.54
N VAL A 331 -3.77 4.44 -18.75
CA VAL A 331 -2.93 5.65 -18.85
C VAL A 331 -1.72 5.30 -19.73
N PRO A 332 -1.53 5.96 -20.88
CA PRO A 332 -0.33 5.78 -21.70
C PRO A 332 0.94 5.98 -20.88
N TRP A 333 1.94 5.14 -21.12
CA TRP A 333 3.17 5.16 -20.33
C TRP A 333 4.43 4.96 -21.17
N VAL A 334 5.56 5.35 -20.58
CA VAL A 334 6.91 5.08 -21.09
C VAL A 334 7.77 4.55 -19.96
N TRP A 335 8.56 3.52 -20.27
CA TRP A 335 9.59 3.03 -19.37
C TRP A 335 10.82 3.93 -19.45
N LEU A 336 11.01 4.77 -18.43
CA LEU A 336 12.23 5.53 -18.26
C LEU A 336 13.27 4.64 -17.59
N ASN A 337 14.33 4.33 -18.31
CA ASN A 337 15.23 3.27 -17.93
C ASN A 337 16.65 3.79 -17.70
N LEU A 338 17.02 3.94 -16.42
CA LEU A 338 18.27 4.62 -16.04
C LEU A 338 19.49 3.71 -16.20
N THR A 339 20.30 3.93 -17.24
CA THR A 339 21.32 2.98 -17.74
C THR A 339 22.47 2.74 -16.77
N ASP A 340 22.92 3.78 -16.08
CA ASP A 340 23.97 3.77 -15.05
C ASP A 340 23.44 3.51 -13.62
N SER A 341 22.11 3.45 -13.48
CA SER A 341 21.42 3.10 -12.25
C SER A 341 20.30 2.12 -12.57
N PRO A 342 20.59 0.84 -12.88
CA PRO A 342 19.57 -0.15 -13.17
C PRO A 342 18.80 -0.56 -11.91
N VAL A 343 17.49 -0.79 -12.04
CA VAL A 343 16.64 -1.38 -10.99
C VAL A 343 16.92 -2.87 -10.86
N ASP A 344 16.96 -3.40 -9.64
CA ASP A 344 17.15 -4.83 -9.42
C ASP A 344 16.16 -5.65 -10.25
N GLY A 345 16.69 -6.65 -10.96
CA GLY A 345 15.91 -7.53 -11.81
C GLY A 345 15.40 -6.89 -13.09
N ARG A 346 15.87 -5.69 -13.46
CA ARG A 346 15.52 -4.93 -14.68
C ARG A 346 15.23 -5.85 -15.87
N ASP A 347 16.21 -6.67 -16.26
CA ASP A 347 16.20 -7.43 -17.51
C ASP A 347 15.28 -8.66 -17.45
N PHE A 348 14.76 -9.03 -16.27
CA PHE A 348 13.86 -10.17 -16.16
C PHE A 348 12.45 -9.72 -15.79
N LYS A 349 12.31 -8.88 -14.76
CA LYS A 349 10.99 -8.59 -14.19
C LYS A 349 10.11 -7.72 -15.07
N PHE A 350 10.74 -6.79 -15.82
CA PHE A 350 10.03 -5.95 -16.77
C PHE A 350 9.66 -6.78 -18.00
N ASP A 351 10.62 -7.49 -18.58
CA ASP A 351 10.40 -8.36 -19.74
C ASP A 351 9.34 -9.44 -19.46
N ASP A 352 9.35 -10.01 -18.25
CA ASP A 352 8.34 -10.97 -17.81
C ASP A 352 6.94 -10.35 -17.82
N PHE A 353 6.76 -9.13 -17.29
CA PHE A 353 5.49 -8.41 -17.42
C PHE A 353 5.16 -8.11 -18.89
N PHE A 354 6.14 -7.71 -19.70
CA PHE A 354 5.92 -7.39 -21.11
C PHE A 354 5.43 -8.58 -21.94
N THR A 355 5.65 -9.82 -21.48
CA THR A 355 5.02 -11.01 -22.10
C THR A 355 3.49 -11.05 -21.99
N THR A 356 2.89 -10.20 -21.16
CA THR A 356 1.43 -10.10 -20.93
C THR A 356 0.75 -8.94 -21.66
N ILE A 357 1.52 -8.16 -22.42
CA ILE A 357 1.03 -7.05 -23.25
C ILE A 357 1.59 -7.19 -24.67
N ASP A 358 1.22 -6.27 -25.56
CA ASP A 358 1.90 -6.16 -26.85
C ASP A 358 3.30 -5.53 -26.69
N ALA A 359 4.32 -6.38 -26.54
CA ALA A 359 5.70 -5.96 -26.35
C ALA A 359 6.25 -5.06 -27.47
N ALA A 360 5.73 -5.19 -28.71
CA ALA A 360 6.17 -4.36 -29.83
C ALA A 360 5.74 -2.89 -29.68
N ALA A 361 4.68 -2.63 -28.91
CA ALA A 361 4.16 -1.30 -28.65
C ALA A 361 4.77 -0.65 -27.39
N VAL A 362 5.71 -1.31 -26.70
CA VAL A 362 6.30 -0.77 -25.46
C VAL A 362 7.22 0.41 -25.76
N SER A 363 6.83 1.60 -25.29
CA SER A 363 7.70 2.78 -25.29
C SER A 363 8.75 2.72 -24.17
N ARG A 364 10.01 2.96 -24.53
CA ARG A 364 11.16 2.94 -23.62
C ARG A 364 12.15 4.05 -23.98
N LEU A 365 12.66 4.74 -22.97
CA LEU A 365 13.78 5.69 -23.09
C LEU A 365 14.93 5.27 -22.18
N ASP A 366 16.10 5.03 -22.77
CA ASP A 366 17.34 4.76 -22.05
C ASP A 366 18.11 6.06 -21.84
N VAL A 367 18.45 6.37 -20.58
CA VAL A 367 19.14 7.62 -20.23
C VAL A 367 20.00 7.42 -18.97
N PRO A 368 21.17 8.06 -18.83
CA PRO A 368 21.89 8.11 -17.55
C PRO A 368 21.10 8.89 -16.48
N LEU A 369 21.24 8.54 -15.21
CA LEU A 369 20.57 9.24 -14.10
C LEU A 369 20.91 10.74 -14.08
N SER A 370 22.15 11.10 -14.45
CA SER A 370 22.63 12.49 -14.49
C SER A 370 21.95 13.38 -15.53
N GLU A 371 21.33 12.77 -16.55
CA GLU A 371 20.65 13.48 -17.64
C GLU A 371 19.15 13.62 -17.42
N VAL A 372 18.57 12.90 -16.45
CA VAL A 372 17.13 12.89 -16.16
C VAL A 372 16.57 14.30 -15.94
N THR A 373 17.30 15.17 -15.24
CA THR A 373 16.86 16.55 -14.96
C THR A 373 16.87 17.46 -16.18
N ARG A 374 17.51 17.03 -17.28
CA ARG A 374 17.59 17.77 -18.55
C ARG A 374 16.54 17.31 -19.57
N LEU A 375 15.80 16.24 -19.28
CA LEU A 375 14.77 15.73 -20.17
C LEU A 375 13.58 16.70 -20.25
N ASP A 376 13.04 16.84 -21.45
CA ASP A 376 11.71 17.44 -21.62
C ASP A 376 10.65 16.36 -21.37
N PHE A 377 10.09 16.38 -20.16
CA PHE A 377 9.02 15.44 -19.76
C PHE A 377 7.70 15.67 -20.52
N ILE A 378 7.48 16.88 -21.06
CA ILE A 378 6.29 17.18 -21.86
C ILE A 378 6.41 16.53 -23.23
N GLU A 379 7.58 16.64 -23.86
CA GLU A 379 7.88 15.94 -25.11
C GLU A 379 7.84 14.42 -24.91
N LEU A 380 8.46 13.91 -23.85
CA LEU A 380 8.47 12.48 -23.53
C LEU A 380 7.04 11.94 -23.30
N ALA A 381 6.15 12.73 -22.71
CA ALA A 381 4.75 12.33 -22.54
C ALA A 381 4.02 12.12 -23.88
N GLN A 382 4.41 12.83 -24.94
CA GLN A 382 3.84 12.65 -26.29
C GLN A 382 4.29 11.33 -26.95
N GLN A 383 5.39 10.75 -26.47
CA GLN A 383 5.95 9.47 -26.96
C GLN A 383 5.43 8.26 -26.16
N THR A 384 4.52 8.49 -25.21
CA THR A 384 3.93 7.39 -24.43
C THR A 384 2.99 6.54 -25.26
N THR A 385 2.91 5.28 -24.89
CA THR A 385 2.10 4.26 -25.57
C THR A 385 1.22 3.56 -24.55
N LEU A 386 0.07 3.03 -24.98
CA LEU A 386 -0.70 2.08 -24.19
C LEU A 386 -0.74 0.74 -24.93
N PRO A 387 0.21 -0.17 -24.68
CA PRO A 387 0.21 -1.49 -25.29
C PRO A 387 -1.07 -2.27 -24.99
N ASP A 388 -1.53 -3.08 -25.95
CA ASP A 388 -2.72 -3.92 -25.74
C ASP A 388 -2.46 -4.97 -24.66
N LEU A 389 -3.39 -5.08 -23.70
CA LEU A 389 -3.32 -6.07 -22.63
C LEU A 389 -3.75 -7.44 -23.14
N ARG A 390 -2.92 -8.47 -22.90
CA ARG A 390 -3.19 -9.87 -23.28
C ARG A 390 -3.60 -10.75 -22.10
N THR A 391 -3.66 -10.20 -20.90
CA THR A 391 -4.11 -10.89 -19.69
C THR A 391 -5.64 -11.01 -19.65
N ASP A 392 -6.13 -12.23 -19.42
CA ASP A 392 -7.51 -12.47 -19.01
C ASP A 392 -7.69 -12.12 -17.52
N LEU A 393 -8.29 -10.97 -17.26
CA LEU A 393 -8.48 -10.44 -15.91
C LEU A 393 -9.49 -11.27 -15.09
N ASP A 394 -10.49 -11.90 -15.72
CA ASP A 394 -11.47 -12.73 -15.02
C ASP A 394 -10.83 -14.02 -14.51
N ARG A 395 -9.98 -14.64 -15.34
CA ARG A 395 -9.18 -15.80 -14.92
C ARG A 395 -8.17 -15.43 -13.85
N LEU A 396 -7.53 -14.27 -13.94
CA LEU A 396 -6.58 -13.79 -12.92
C LEU A 396 -7.25 -13.55 -11.57
N GLU A 397 -8.41 -12.89 -11.55
CA GLU A 397 -9.18 -12.63 -10.33
C GLU A 397 -9.69 -13.95 -9.70
N THR A 398 -10.28 -14.83 -10.52
CA THR A 398 -10.79 -16.15 -10.07
C THR A 398 -9.68 -17.08 -9.59
N ALA A 399 -8.43 -16.85 -10.02
CA ALA A 399 -7.28 -17.63 -9.55
C ALA A 399 -6.92 -17.37 -8.08
N LEU A 400 -7.40 -16.26 -7.46
CA LEU A 400 -7.18 -15.95 -6.05
C LEU A 400 -7.66 -17.14 -5.18
N PRO A 401 -6.77 -17.80 -4.42
CA PRO A 401 -7.15 -19.00 -3.66
C PRO A 401 -7.83 -18.67 -2.32
N VAL A 402 -7.94 -17.39 -1.96
CA VAL A 402 -8.56 -16.93 -0.71
C VAL A 402 -10.07 -16.78 -0.91
N ARG A 403 -10.85 -17.57 -0.18
CA ARG A 403 -12.32 -17.49 -0.20
C ARG A 403 -12.80 -16.26 0.57
N ARG A 404 -13.91 -15.66 0.09
CA ARG A 404 -14.66 -14.63 0.82
C ARG A 404 -15.04 -15.11 2.22
N GLU A 405 -15.09 -14.17 3.16
CA GLU A 405 -15.68 -14.41 4.46
C GLU A 405 -17.14 -14.85 4.29
N THR A 406 -17.49 -16.02 4.79
CA THR A 406 -18.89 -16.46 4.82
C THR A 406 -19.60 -15.62 5.87
N SER A 407 -20.47 -14.71 5.46
CA SER A 407 -21.29 -13.92 6.39
C SER A 407 -22.18 -14.87 7.19
N GLY A 408 -21.79 -15.20 8.41
CA GLY A 408 -22.75 -15.49 9.46
C GLY A 408 -23.64 -14.25 9.65
N ALA A 409 -24.91 -14.45 9.98
CA ALA A 409 -25.99 -13.46 9.99
C ALA A 409 -25.86 -12.27 10.99
N ALA A 410 -24.66 -11.71 11.18
CA ALA A 410 -24.39 -10.58 12.06
C ALA A 410 -23.64 -9.40 11.36
N GLY A 411 -23.41 -9.48 10.05
CA GLY A 411 -22.58 -8.51 9.32
C GLY A 411 -23.27 -7.22 8.84
N THR A 412 -24.60 -7.10 8.99
CA THR A 412 -25.35 -5.95 8.45
C THR A 412 -25.37 -4.74 9.40
N GLU A 413 -25.17 -4.92 10.71
CA GLU A 413 -25.27 -3.82 11.68
C GLU A 413 -24.00 -2.96 11.80
N ALA A 414 -22.82 -3.47 11.40
CA ALA A 414 -21.56 -2.71 11.49
C ALA A 414 -21.39 -1.70 10.35
N ARG A 415 -22.10 -1.88 9.23
CA ARG A 415 -22.11 -0.91 8.11
C ARG A 415 -23.00 0.31 8.38
N GLU A 416 -23.93 0.24 9.34
CA GLU A 416 -24.91 1.31 9.61
C GLU A 416 -24.58 2.19 10.82
N ARG A 417 -23.60 1.84 11.66
CA ARG A 417 -23.10 2.76 12.71
C ARG A 417 -22.11 3.75 12.09
N GLY A 418 -22.67 4.76 11.44
CA GLY A 418 -21.97 5.84 10.73
C GLY A 418 -20.73 6.39 11.44
N LEU A 419 -19.58 5.98 10.94
CA LEU A 419 -18.37 6.78 10.88
C LEU A 419 -17.90 6.64 9.44
N SER A 420 -18.15 7.67 8.64
CA SER A 420 -17.84 7.65 7.21
C SER A 420 -16.39 7.24 7.02
N SER A 421 -16.18 6.19 6.23
CA SER A 421 -14.88 5.85 5.68
C SER A 421 -14.15 7.13 5.25
N VAL A 422 -12.94 7.31 5.76
CA VAL A 422 -12.07 8.46 5.49
C VAL A 422 -11.52 8.57 4.04
N PRO A 423 -11.65 7.61 3.08
CA PRO A 423 -10.90 7.71 1.82
C PRO A 423 -11.43 8.80 0.87
N ALA A 424 -12.68 9.27 1.01
CA ALA A 424 -13.22 10.34 0.15
C ALA A 424 -12.74 11.78 0.49
N ARG A 425 -11.92 11.97 1.53
CA ARG A 425 -11.40 13.30 1.91
C ARG A 425 -9.93 13.50 1.51
N LEU A 426 -9.11 12.46 1.41
CA LEU A 426 -7.72 12.60 0.94
C LEU A 426 -7.66 13.06 -0.53
N ALA A 427 -8.58 12.61 -1.39
CA ALA A 427 -8.73 13.08 -2.76
C ALA A 427 -9.01 14.60 -2.87
N ARG A 428 -9.58 15.23 -1.83
CA ARG A 428 -9.75 16.70 -1.77
C ARG A 428 -8.46 17.44 -1.38
N GLY A 429 -7.52 16.76 -0.71
CA GLY A 429 -6.20 17.29 -0.37
C GLY A 429 -5.30 17.51 -1.59
N ILE A 430 -5.38 16.61 -2.58
CA ILE A 430 -4.64 16.74 -3.86
C ILE A 430 -5.10 17.98 -4.64
N ARG A 431 -6.40 18.31 -4.65
CA ARG A 431 -6.91 19.57 -5.21
C ARG A 431 -6.35 20.82 -4.50
N ARG A 432 -6.04 20.72 -3.19
CA ARG A 432 -5.47 21.85 -2.42
C ARG A 432 -3.98 22.06 -2.66
N LEU A 433 -3.22 20.99 -2.94
CA LEU A 433 -1.81 21.09 -3.35
C LEU A 433 -1.71 21.82 -4.71
N LEU A 434 -2.58 21.49 -5.66
CA LEU A 434 -2.68 22.20 -6.95
C LEU A 434 -3.14 23.67 -6.80
N SER A 435 -3.93 24.01 -5.77
CA SER A 435 -4.37 25.40 -5.50
C SER A 435 -3.40 26.26 -4.67
N ARG A 436 -2.41 25.64 -4.01
CA ARG A 436 -1.46 26.35 -3.13
C ARG A 436 -0.21 26.81 -3.88
N SER A 437 0.22 26.08 -4.91
CA SER A 437 1.29 26.53 -5.81
C SER A 437 0.91 27.81 -6.56
N SER A 438 -0.36 27.97 -6.90
CA SER A 438 -0.91 29.16 -7.59
C SER A 438 -1.03 30.41 -6.71
N ARG A 439 -0.91 30.32 -5.37
CA ARG A 439 -0.94 31.49 -4.47
C ARG A 439 0.43 31.99 -4.00
N ARG A 440 1.50 31.20 -4.15
CA ARG A 440 2.86 31.62 -3.77
C ARG A 440 3.61 32.41 -4.85
N ILE A 441 3.08 32.46 -6.08
CA ILE A 441 3.73 33.14 -7.22
C ILE A 441 3.17 34.56 -7.46
N ARG A 442 2.07 34.95 -6.81
CA ARG A 442 1.53 36.33 -6.88
C ARG A 442 2.17 37.30 -5.87
N SER A 443 3.20 36.88 -5.17
CA SER A 443 3.96 37.72 -4.24
C SER A 443 5.46 37.46 -4.40
N HIS A 444 5.99 37.70 -5.61
CA HIS A 444 7.32 38.25 -5.85
C HIS A 444 7.42 38.79 -7.27
#